data_AF-A0A3B0K8D1-F1
#
_entry.id   AF-A0A3B0K8D1-F1
#
_cell.length_a   1.000
_cell.length_b   1.000
_cell.length_c   1.000
_cell.angle_alpha   90.00
_cell.angle_beta   90.00
_cell.angle_gamma   90.00
#
_symmetry.space_group_name_H-M   'P 1'
#
loop_
_entity.id
_entity.type
_entity.pdbx_description
1 polymer ?
#
loop_
_entity_poly.entity_id
_entity_poly.type
_entity_poly.pdbx_seq_one_letter_code
_entity_poly.pdbx_strand_id
1 'polypeptide(L)'
;MQTFPTALSMGLLLGLMLTLNCSSELLEEPREKRQADKVLDADTFETFKLTLLSFPLPPQLHITLLYESLCPDSRNFMHQLGPVHEELKQYMDIQLVPFGKSRSEQSGAIFHCQHGPAECEGNRVQSCVISSTANQSAQVKFVVCQMFALDSSRADQCASEAGLRTDVDHCADSETGTKLQLQAELVTKLYQPSFIPTIVYNGVFNQQLQDHSLRDFRGTVCHLLRQQNLLPSGSPVCQ
;
A
#
# COMPACT_ATOMS: atom_id res chain seq x y z
N MET A 1 7.41 -54.13 63.87
CA MET A 1 7.01 -52.88 63.18
C MET A 1 8.30 -52.21 62.70
N GLN A 2 8.42 -51.68 61.49
CA GLN A 2 7.48 -51.54 60.37
C GLN A 2 8.25 -51.26 59.06
N THR A 3 7.57 -51.44 57.93
CA THR A 3 7.88 -50.88 56.60
C THR A 3 6.62 -50.12 56.10
N PHE A 4 6.57 -49.32 55.03
CA PHE A 4 7.46 -48.97 53.90
C PHE A 4 7.37 -47.42 53.64
N PRO A 5 8.06 -46.81 52.63
CA PRO A 5 8.32 -45.37 52.58
C PRO A 5 7.51 -44.56 51.53
N THR A 6 7.64 -43.22 51.58
CA THR A 6 7.36 -42.24 50.50
C THR A 6 8.31 -41.03 50.70
N ALA A 7 9.27 -40.71 49.82
CA ALA A 7 9.15 -39.98 48.54
C ALA A 7 9.02 -38.44 48.67
N LEU A 8 9.98 -37.65 48.14
CA LEU A 8 9.75 -36.58 47.14
C LEU A 8 11.01 -35.83 46.62
N SER A 9 10.92 -35.46 45.33
CA SER A 9 11.42 -34.23 44.66
C SER A 9 12.90 -34.02 44.26
N MET A 10 13.06 -33.27 43.17
CA MET A 10 14.26 -32.98 42.38
C MET A 10 14.66 -31.49 42.48
N GLY A 11 15.89 -31.12 42.05
CA GLY A 11 16.05 -29.85 41.33
C GLY A 11 17.41 -29.12 41.38
N LEU A 12 18.01 -28.96 40.18
CA LEU A 12 18.96 -27.92 39.72
C LEU A 12 20.43 -27.89 40.20
N LEU A 13 21.33 -27.83 39.20
CA LEU A 13 22.76 -27.52 39.31
C LEU A 13 23.01 -26.02 39.09
N LEU A 14 24.06 -25.48 39.72
CA LEU A 14 24.67 -24.19 39.36
C LEU A 14 26.18 -24.34 39.17
N GLY A 15 26.74 -23.46 38.33
CA GLY A 15 28.04 -23.60 37.67
C GLY A 15 29.31 -23.60 38.53
N LEU A 16 30.42 -23.93 37.85
CA LEU A 16 31.77 -23.71 38.33
C LEU A 16 32.58 -22.94 37.26
N MET A 17 33.28 -21.90 37.69
CA MET A 17 34.27 -21.16 36.90
C MET A 17 35.52 -22.01 36.69
N LEU A 18 36.27 -21.78 35.60
CA LEU A 18 37.74 -21.87 35.58
C LEU A 18 38.34 -21.16 34.37
N THR A 19 39.44 -20.44 34.61
CA THR A 19 40.19 -19.61 33.65
C THR A 19 41.36 -20.37 33.03
N LEU A 20 41.66 -20.15 31.75
CA LEU A 20 42.92 -20.54 31.10
C LEU A 20 43.40 -19.45 30.13
N ASN A 21 44.72 -19.22 30.05
CA ASN A 21 45.33 -18.24 29.16
C ASN A 21 46.77 -18.65 28.78
N CYS A 22 47.21 -18.27 27.56
CA CYS A 22 48.59 -18.35 27.02
C CYS A 22 49.21 -19.76 26.76
N SER A 23 50.07 -19.99 25.74
CA SER A 23 50.84 -19.08 24.85
C SER A 23 51.01 -19.57 23.38
N SER A 24 51.55 -18.68 22.54
CA SER A 24 52.03 -18.77 21.12
C SER A 24 52.79 -20.05 20.69
N GLU A 25 52.79 -20.47 19.41
CA GLU A 25 53.58 -19.88 18.30
C GLU A 25 53.13 -20.25 16.85
N LEU A 26 53.33 -19.28 15.94
CA LEU A 26 53.66 -19.34 14.49
C LEU A 26 53.29 -20.56 13.62
N LEU A 27 52.42 -20.32 12.61
CA LEU A 27 52.69 -20.62 11.18
C LEU A 27 51.92 -19.61 10.29
N GLU A 28 52.57 -19.07 9.25
CA GLU A 28 51.93 -18.21 8.22
C GLU A 28 51.37 -19.06 7.07
N GLU A 29 50.21 -18.66 6.53
CA GLU A 29 49.61 -19.20 5.29
C GLU A 29 49.56 -18.11 4.18
N PRO A 30 49.58 -18.47 2.88
CA PRO A 30 49.90 -17.52 1.81
C PRO A 30 48.80 -16.51 1.46
N ARG A 31 49.20 -15.31 1.01
CA ARG A 31 48.28 -14.29 0.46
C ARG A 31 47.70 -14.71 -0.89
N GLU A 32 46.51 -15.28 -0.89
CA GLU A 32 45.66 -15.28 -2.08
C GLU A 32 44.97 -13.91 -2.25
N LYS A 33 44.93 -13.40 -3.50
CA LYS A 33 44.47 -12.04 -3.80
C LYS A 33 42.95 -11.94 -3.71
N ARG A 34 42.44 -11.37 -2.63
CA ARG A 34 41.04 -10.92 -2.57
C ARG A 34 40.85 -9.77 -3.56
N GLN A 35 40.14 -10.03 -4.66
CA GLN A 35 39.65 -8.99 -5.58
C GLN A 35 38.83 -7.99 -4.76
N ALA A 36 39.15 -6.70 -4.84
CA ALA A 36 38.55 -5.72 -3.95
C ALA A 36 37.06 -5.51 -4.25
N ASP A 37 36.21 -5.80 -3.26
CA ASP A 37 34.88 -5.21 -3.17
C ASP A 37 35.05 -3.68 -3.11
N LYS A 38 34.74 -3.00 -4.22
CA LYS A 38 34.68 -1.54 -4.23
C LYS A 38 33.43 -1.10 -3.48
N VAL A 39 33.58 -0.93 -2.17
CA VAL A 39 32.68 -0.08 -1.38
C VAL A 39 32.60 1.27 -2.11
N LEU A 40 31.41 1.62 -2.57
CA LEU A 40 31.15 2.95 -3.15
C LEU A 40 31.42 3.98 -2.05
N ASP A 41 32.36 4.90 -2.31
CA ASP A 41 32.65 5.96 -1.35
C ASP A 41 31.46 6.92 -1.18
N ALA A 42 31.48 7.68 -0.08
CA ALA A 42 30.41 8.61 0.25
C ALA A 42 30.24 9.70 -0.83
N ASP A 43 31.33 10.13 -1.47
CA ASP A 43 31.31 11.11 -2.56
C ASP A 43 30.58 10.56 -3.80
N THR A 44 30.78 9.29 -4.12
CA THR A 44 30.04 8.58 -5.18
C THR A 44 28.56 8.46 -4.83
N PHE A 45 28.22 8.14 -3.57
CA PHE A 45 26.82 8.04 -3.15
C PHE A 45 26.08 9.39 -3.17
N GLU A 46 26.71 10.47 -2.69
CA GLU A 46 26.14 11.82 -2.78
C GLU A 46 26.10 12.32 -4.22
N THR A 47 27.09 12.00 -5.07
CA THR A 47 27.03 12.29 -6.51
C THR A 47 25.88 11.55 -7.18
N PHE A 48 25.61 10.28 -6.83
CA PHE A 48 24.45 9.53 -7.32
C PHE A 48 23.13 10.17 -6.86
N LYS A 49 22.99 10.59 -5.60
CA LYS A 49 21.82 11.33 -5.12
C LYS A 49 21.62 12.65 -5.86
N LEU A 50 22.66 13.47 -5.96
CA LEU A 50 22.63 14.75 -6.67
C LEU A 50 22.23 14.56 -8.14
N THR A 51 22.72 13.49 -8.78
CA THR A 51 22.35 13.10 -10.14
C THR A 51 20.87 12.71 -10.22
N LEU A 52 20.36 11.87 -9.31
CA LEU A 52 18.94 11.50 -9.26
C LEU A 52 18.01 12.69 -8.97
N LEU A 53 18.43 13.63 -8.12
CA LEU A 53 17.70 14.87 -7.83
C LEU A 53 17.75 15.88 -8.98
N SER A 54 18.68 15.73 -9.93
CA SER A 54 18.82 16.60 -11.11
C SER A 54 17.96 16.17 -12.30
N PHE A 55 17.41 14.96 -12.28
CA PHE A 55 16.39 14.54 -13.23
C PHE A 55 15.01 14.91 -12.69
N PRO A 56 14.27 15.84 -13.31
CA PRO A 56 12.87 16.04 -12.95
C PRO A 56 12.12 14.72 -13.20
N LEU A 57 11.41 14.23 -12.18
CA LEU A 57 10.50 13.10 -12.36
C LEU A 57 9.55 13.43 -13.52
N PRO A 58 9.27 12.49 -14.44
CA PRO A 58 8.34 12.75 -15.53
C PRO A 58 7.00 13.19 -14.92
N PRO A 59 6.39 14.28 -15.42
CA PRO A 59 5.11 14.74 -14.89
C PRO A 59 4.06 13.63 -15.03
N GLN A 60 3.30 13.40 -13.96
CA GLN A 60 2.34 12.30 -13.86
C GLN A 60 0.91 12.83 -13.96
N LEU A 61 0.02 12.06 -14.58
CA LEU A 61 -1.41 12.32 -14.54
C LEU A 61 -1.93 11.98 -13.15
N HIS A 62 -2.40 12.97 -12.40
CA HIS A 62 -2.93 12.74 -11.06
C HIS A 62 -4.40 12.31 -11.18
N ILE A 63 -4.76 11.22 -10.51
CA ILE A 63 -6.10 10.61 -10.57
C ILE A 63 -6.60 10.42 -9.15
N THR A 64 -7.69 11.09 -8.76
CA THR A 64 -8.41 10.73 -7.52
C THR A 64 -9.57 9.81 -7.88
N LEU A 65 -9.59 8.61 -7.30
CA LEU A 65 -10.68 7.65 -7.42
C LEU A 65 -11.50 7.64 -6.13
N LEU A 66 -12.72 8.17 -6.20
CA LEU A 66 -13.70 8.13 -5.11
C LEU A 66 -14.56 6.88 -5.29
N TYR A 67 -14.57 5.96 -4.33
CA TYR A 67 -15.26 4.67 -4.48
C TYR A 67 -15.82 4.11 -3.16
N GLU A 68 -16.59 3.03 -3.24
CA GLU A 68 -17.23 2.31 -2.13
C GLU A 68 -16.87 0.83 -2.19
N SER A 69 -16.58 0.21 -1.04
CA SER A 69 -16.11 -1.18 -0.96
C SER A 69 -17.13 -2.23 -1.39
N LEU A 70 -18.44 -1.98 -1.20
CA LEU A 70 -19.51 -2.92 -1.58
C LEU A 70 -20.32 -2.48 -2.81
N CYS A 71 -20.15 -1.24 -3.29
CA CYS A 71 -20.79 -0.73 -4.50
C CYS A 71 -20.45 -1.58 -5.75
N PRO A 72 -21.44 -2.19 -6.44
CA PRO A 72 -21.20 -3.03 -7.61
C PRO A 72 -20.44 -2.33 -8.74
N ASP A 73 -20.76 -1.06 -9.02
CA ASP A 73 -20.07 -0.29 -10.06
C ASP A 73 -18.61 0.01 -9.69
N SER A 74 -18.33 0.25 -8.41
CA SER A 74 -16.96 0.47 -7.91
C SER A 74 -16.12 -0.79 -8.07
N ARG A 75 -16.71 -1.95 -7.79
CA ARG A 75 -16.07 -3.27 -7.95
C ARG A 75 -15.86 -3.62 -9.42
N ASN A 76 -16.83 -3.33 -10.28
CA ASN A 76 -16.71 -3.52 -11.72
C ASN A 76 -15.58 -2.68 -12.33
N PHE A 77 -15.41 -1.43 -11.88
CA PHE A 77 -14.31 -0.56 -12.34
C PHE A 77 -12.91 -1.14 -12.04
N MET A 78 -12.75 -1.99 -11.03
CA MET A 78 -11.46 -2.62 -10.70
C MET A 78 -10.96 -3.58 -11.79
N HIS A 79 -11.85 -4.11 -12.64
CA HIS A 79 -11.46 -4.85 -13.85
C HIS A 79 -10.70 -3.99 -14.86
N GLN A 80 -10.92 -2.66 -14.85
CA GLN A 80 -10.15 -1.72 -15.67
C GLN A 80 -8.93 -1.18 -14.90
N LEU A 81 -9.11 -0.80 -13.62
CA LEU A 81 -8.04 -0.19 -12.83
C LEU A 81 -6.78 -1.06 -12.74
N GLY A 82 -6.93 -2.34 -12.40
CA GLY A 82 -5.79 -3.25 -12.18
C GLY A 82 -4.86 -3.37 -13.40
N PRO A 83 -5.38 -3.79 -14.57
CA PRO A 83 -4.58 -3.89 -15.80
C PRO A 83 -4.01 -2.55 -16.26
N VAL A 84 -4.79 -1.47 -16.21
CA VAL A 84 -4.36 -0.13 -16.67
C VAL A 84 -3.26 0.43 -15.78
N HIS A 85 -3.37 0.27 -14.46
CA HIS A 85 -2.29 0.67 -13.55
C HIS A 85 -1.03 -0.17 -13.80
N GLU A 86 -1.12 -1.48 -14.01
CA GLU A 86 0.08 -2.29 -14.28
C GLU A 86 0.82 -1.86 -15.57
N GLU A 87 0.08 -1.46 -16.61
CA GLU A 87 0.64 -0.91 -17.86
C GLU A 87 1.20 0.52 -17.68
N LEU A 88 0.50 1.39 -16.94
CA LEU A 88 0.69 2.85 -16.99
C LEU A 88 1.19 3.51 -15.68
N LYS A 89 1.43 2.76 -14.60
CA LYS A 89 1.88 3.26 -13.26
C LYS A 89 3.07 4.21 -13.24
N GLN A 90 3.92 4.23 -14.26
CA GLN A 90 5.04 5.17 -14.37
C GLN A 90 4.63 6.59 -14.83
N TYR A 91 3.39 6.75 -15.31
CA TYR A 91 2.85 7.99 -15.89
C TYR A 91 1.66 8.56 -15.10
N MET A 92 1.27 7.95 -13.99
CA MET A 92 0.10 8.32 -13.19
C MET A 92 0.36 8.24 -11.69
N ASP A 93 -0.30 9.11 -10.95
CA ASP A 93 -0.38 9.08 -9.48
C ASP A 93 -1.85 8.89 -9.09
N ILE A 94 -2.21 7.74 -8.52
CA ILE A 94 -3.58 7.40 -8.11
C ILE A 94 -3.79 7.57 -6.60
N GLN A 95 -4.62 8.54 -6.23
CA GLN A 95 -5.20 8.67 -4.89
C GLN A 95 -6.48 7.82 -4.79
N LEU A 96 -6.42 6.73 -4.02
CA LEU A 96 -7.56 5.87 -3.72
C LEU A 96 -8.33 6.39 -2.49
N VAL A 97 -9.62 6.66 -2.64
CA VAL A 97 -10.48 7.23 -1.57
C VAL A 97 -11.73 6.35 -1.35
N PRO A 98 -11.64 5.32 -0.48
CA PRO A 98 -12.78 4.47 -0.14
C PRO A 98 -13.69 5.14 0.90
N PHE A 99 -14.78 5.70 0.42
CA PHE A 99 -15.81 6.37 1.23
C PHE A 99 -17.11 6.57 0.45
N GLY A 100 -17.01 7.11 -0.77
CA GLY A 100 -18.13 7.40 -1.66
C GLY A 100 -19.25 8.21 -1.02
N LYS A 101 -20.48 7.72 -1.11
CA LYS A 101 -21.71 8.38 -0.62
C LYS A 101 -21.99 8.13 0.87
N SER A 102 -20.99 7.66 1.61
CA SER A 102 -21.06 7.56 3.07
C SER A 102 -21.16 8.95 3.71
N ARG A 103 -21.49 8.99 5.01
CA ARG A 103 -21.38 10.21 5.85
C ARG A 103 -20.96 9.84 7.27
N SER A 104 -20.27 10.75 7.96
CA SER A 104 -20.07 10.63 9.41
C SER A 104 -21.10 11.44 10.19
N GLU A 105 -21.34 11.01 11.42
CA GLU A 105 -22.03 11.77 12.46
C GLU A 105 -21.14 11.84 13.72
N GLN A 106 -21.36 12.85 14.56
CA GLN A 106 -20.65 13.03 15.83
C GLN A 106 -19.12 12.93 15.70
N SER A 107 -18.55 13.62 14.70
CA SER A 107 -17.10 13.63 14.40
C SER A 107 -16.50 12.23 14.21
N GLY A 108 -17.21 11.33 13.53
CA GLY A 108 -16.72 9.98 13.20
C GLY A 108 -17.00 8.92 14.26
N ALA A 109 -17.80 9.22 15.29
CA ALA A 109 -18.29 8.18 16.21
C ALA A 109 -19.27 7.22 15.52
N ILE A 110 -19.98 7.68 14.49
CA ILE A 110 -20.88 6.85 13.66
C ILE A 110 -20.58 7.16 12.18
N PHE A 111 -20.55 6.12 11.36
CA PHE A 111 -20.52 6.22 9.90
C PHE A 111 -21.75 5.53 9.31
N HIS A 112 -22.37 6.16 8.32
CA HIS A 112 -23.50 5.62 7.57
C HIS A 112 -23.09 5.44 6.11
N CYS A 113 -23.11 4.19 5.64
CA CYS A 113 -22.74 3.80 4.27
C CYS A 113 -23.96 3.23 3.53
N GLN A 114 -23.96 3.25 2.19
CA GLN A 114 -25.13 2.91 1.39
C GLN A 114 -25.49 1.42 1.51
N HIS A 115 -24.49 0.56 1.59
CA HIS A 115 -24.62 -0.89 1.69
C HIS A 115 -24.48 -1.41 3.14
N GLY A 116 -24.67 -0.53 4.13
CA GLY A 116 -24.70 -0.88 5.56
C GLY A 116 -23.32 -0.97 6.24
N PRO A 117 -23.26 -1.50 7.48
CA PRO A 117 -22.05 -1.47 8.31
C PRO A 117 -20.82 -2.16 7.68
N ALA A 118 -21.02 -3.26 6.95
CA ALA A 118 -19.93 -3.99 6.28
C ALA A 118 -19.21 -3.15 5.20
N GLU A 119 -19.91 -2.19 4.57
CA GLU A 119 -19.27 -1.23 3.68
C GLU A 119 -18.43 -0.20 4.43
N CYS A 120 -18.91 0.27 5.59
CA CYS A 120 -18.14 1.19 6.44
C CYS A 120 -16.86 0.51 6.96
N GLU A 121 -16.96 -0.76 7.35
CA GLU A 121 -15.83 -1.60 7.75
C GLU A 121 -14.85 -1.79 6.58
N GLY A 122 -15.32 -2.24 5.42
CA GLY A 122 -14.50 -2.42 4.22
C GLY A 122 -13.81 -1.12 3.76
N ASN A 123 -14.51 0.01 3.79
CA ASN A 123 -13.95 1.33 3.47
C ASN A 123 -12.82 1.71 4.44
N ARG A 124 -13.00 1.46 5.73
CA ARG A 124 -12.00 1.73 6.77
C ARG A 124 -10.79 0.80 6.67
N VAL A 125 -11.01 -0.49 6.49
CA VAL A 125 -9.97 -1.52 6.25
C VAL A 125 -9.10 -1.12 5.06
N GLN A 126 -9.71 -0.73 3.93
CA GLN A 126 -8.96 -0.25 2.77
C GLN A 126 -8.18 1.02 3.07
N SER A 127 -8.78 2.00 3.76
CA SER A 127 -8.08 3.24 4.17
C SER A 127 -6.84 2.95 5.01
N CYS A 128 -6.95 2.01 5.96
CA CYS A 128 -5.86 1.57 6.82
C CYS A 128 -4.71 0.97 6.01
N VAL A 129 -4.97 0.04 5.10
CA VAL A 129 -3.92 -0.55 4.26
C VAL A 129 -3.30 0.48 3.31
N ILE A 130 -4.10 1.35 2.70
CA ILE A 130 -3.61 2.47 1.87
C ILE A 130 -2.64 3.35 2.67
N SER A 131 -3.00 3.71 3.91
CA SER A 131 -2.16 4.56 4.79
C SER A 131 -0.88 3.89 5.28
N SER A 132 -0.82 2.55 5.27
CA SER A 132 0.31 1.79 5.83
C SER A 132 1.57 1.78 4.95
N THR A 133 1.46 2.25 3.70
CA THR A 133 2.54 2.15 2.70
C THR A 133 2.54 3.34 1.75
N ALA A 134 3.73 3.79 1.33
CA ALA A 134 3.90 4.75 0.25
C ALA A 134 3.98 4.08 -1.15
N ASN A 135 3.95 2.75 -1.22
CA ASN A 135 4.03 2.03 -2.49
C ASN A 135 2.64 1.93 -3.15
N GLN A 136 2.35 2.85 -4.07
CA GLN A 136 1.10 2.89 -4.82
C GLN A 136 0.78 1.58 -5.56
N SER A 137 1.79 0.87 -6.08
CA SER A 137 1.55 -0.43 -6.73
C SER A 137 1.05 -1.48 -5.74
N ALA A 138 1.50 -1.44 -4.49
CA ALA A 138 0.96 -2.29 -3.43
C ALA A 138 -0.46 -1.84 -3.00
N GLN A 139 -0.72 -0.53 -2.89
CA GLN A 139 -2.04 0.02 -2.60
C GLN A 139 -3.09 -0.42 -3.64
N VAL A 140 -2.81 -0.20 -4.93
CA VAL A 140 -3.71 -0.58 -6.03
C VAL A 140 -3.89 -2.09 -6.10
N LYS A 141 -2.82 -2.88 -5.96
CA LYS A 141 -2.90 -4.35 -5.96
C LYS A 141 -3.77 -4.87 -4.81
N PHE A 142 -3.61 -4.31 -3.60
CA PHE A 142 -4.45 -4.63 -2.45
C PHE A 142 -5.93 -4.31 -2.73
N VAL A 143 -6.23 -3.08 -3.14
CA VAL A 143 -7.61 -2.62 -3.36
C VAL A 143 -8.29 -3.44 -4.45
N VAL A 144 -7.63 -3.66 -5.59
CA VAL A 144 -8.17 -4.49 -6.68
C VAL A 144 -8.45 -5.92 -6.20
N CYS A 145 -7.54 -6.53 -5.43
CA CYS A 145 -7.74 -7.86 -4.86
C CYS A 145 -8.95 -7.91 -3.90
N GLN A 146 -9.05 -6.97 -2.96
CA GLN A 146 -10.10 -7.00 -1.94
C GLN A 146 -11.47 -6.62 -2.52
N MET A 147 -11.53 -5.73 -3.52
CA MET A 147 -12.78 -5.40 -4.23
C MET A 147 -13.37 -6.56 -5.05
N PHE A 148 -12.56 -7.60 -5.35
CA PHE A 148 -13.05 -8.86 -5.92
C PHE A 148 -13.47 -9.88 -4.85
N ALA A 149 -13.19 -9.67 -3.57
CA ALA A 149 -13.76 -10.45 -2.47
C ALA A 149 -15.23 -10.04 -2.19
N LEU A 150 -16.01 -10.89 -1.52
CA LEU A 150 -17.41 -10.55 -1.19
C LEU A 150 -17.52 -9.49 -0.08
N ASP A 151 -16.52 -9.42 0.80
CA ASP A 151 -16.46 -8.63 2.02
C ASP A 151 -14.99 -8.34 2.43
N SER A 152 -14.76 -7.85 3.65
CA SER A 152 -13.45 -7.57 4.25
C SER A 152 -12.60 -8.83 4.54
N SER A 153 -13.16 -10.05 4.54
CA SER A 153 -12.49 -11.27 5.06
C SER A 153 -11.19 -11.67 4.34
N ARG A 154 -10.99 -11.19 3.10
CA ARG A 154 -9.76 -11.44 2.32
C ARG A 154 -8.70 -10.34 2.47
N ALA A 155 -8.86 -9.39 3.40
CA ALA A 155 -7.90 -8.30 3.62
C ALA A 155 -6.47 -8.83 3.84
N ASP A 156 -6.25 -9.75 4.79
CA ASP A 156 -4.92 -10.32 5.05
C ASP A 156 -4.31 -11.03 3.84
N GLN A 157 -5.12 -11.80 3.11
CA GLN A 157 -4.68 -12.46 1.88
C GLN A 157 -4.24 -11.43 0.85
N CYS A 158 -5.07 -10.41 0.59
CA CYS A 158 -4.78 -9.37 -0.39
C CYS A 158 -3.60 -8.49 0.03
N ALA A 159 -3.39 -8.26 1.34
CA ALA A 159 -2.21 -7.57 1.86
C ALA A 159 -0.95 -8.40 1.61
N SER A 160 -1.00 -9.71 1.93
CA SER A 160 0.11 -10.64 1.66
C SER A 160 0.45 -10.72 0.16
N GLU A 161 -0.56 -10.82 -0.71
CA GLU A 161 -0.38 -10.80 -2.16
C GLU A 161 0.18 -9.46 -2.66
N ALA A 162 -0.16 -8.35 -2.01
CA ALA A 162 0.42 -7.03 -2.27
C ALA A 162 1.85 -6.84 -1.72
N GLY A 163 2.40 -7.83 -1.01
CA GLY A 163 3.71 -7.75 -0.35
C GLY A 163 3.70 -6.89 0.92
N LEU A 164 2.53 -6.66 1.50
CA LEU A 164 2.31 -5.85 2.69
C LEU A 164 2.25 -6.74 3.94
N ARG A 165 2.76 -6.21 5.05
CA ARG A 165 2.61 -6.78 6.40
C ARG A 165 1.97 -5.71 7.27
N THR A 166 0.69 -5.86 7.56
CA THR A 166 -0.16 -4.80 8.12
C THR A 166 -0.99 -5.34 9.25
N ASP A 167 -1.04 -4.61 10.37
CA ASP A 167 -2.00 -4.85 11.44
C ASP A 167 -3.29 -4.07 11.11
N VAL A 168 -4.08 -4.66 10.21
CA VAL A 168 -5.24 -4.01 9.59
C VAL A 168 -6.35 -3.81 10.62
N ASP A 169 -6.64 -4.84 11.39
CA ASP A 169 -7.69 -4.88 12.40
C ASP A 169 -7.43 -3.83 13.49
N HIS A 170 -6.22 -3.78 14.04
CA HIS A 170 -5.85 -2.75 15.02
C HIS A 170 -6.01 -1.34 14.46
N CYS A 171 -5.65 -1.10 13.18
CA CYS A 171 -5.88 0.20 12.56
C CYS A 171 -7.39 0.51 12.43
N ALA A 172 -8.20 -0.44 11.96
CA ALA A 172 -9.63 -0.29 11.73
C ALA A 172 -10.42 -0.06 13.05
N ASP A 173 -10.00 -0.67 14.15
CA ASP A 173 -10.60 -0.49 15.47
C ASP A 173 -10.10 0.76 16.22
N SER A 174 -9.03 1.40 15.72
CA SER A 174 -8.41 2.56 16.38
C SER A 174 -8.96 3.91 15.93
N GLU A 175 -8.62 4.95 16.70
CA GLU A 175 -8.82 6.35 16.32
C GLU A 175 -8.16 6.71 14.96
N THR A 176 -7.11 5.99 14.55
CA THR A 176 -6.47 6.15 13.23
C THR A 176 -7.42 5.79 12.11
N GLY A 177 -8.12 4.66 12.19
CA GLY A 177 -9.13 4.25 11.21
C GLY A 177 -10.28 5.27 11.11
N THR A 178 -10.73 5.83 12.23
CA THR A 178 -11.71 6.92 12.26
C THR A 178 -11.18 8.19 11.59
N LYS A 179 -9.95 8.63 11.90
CA LYS A 179 -9.31 9.80 11.27
C LYS A 179 -9.16 9.64 9.76
N LEU A 180 -8.77 8.46 9.30
CA LEU A 180 -8.63 8.15 7.87
C LEU A 180 -9.99 8.22 7.15
N GLN A 181 -11.07 7.70 7.75
CA GLN A 181 -12.41 7.81 7.17
C GLN A 181 -12.96 9.25 7.17
N LEU A 182 -12.66 10.06 8.19
CA LEU A 182 -12.97 11.49 8.18
C LEU A 182 -12.17 12.25 7.10
N GLN A 183 -10.91 11.89 6.87
CA GLN A 183 -10.12 12.46 5.78
C GLN A 183 -10.69 12.06 4.40
N ALA A 184 -11.11 10.79 4.25
CA ALA A 184 -11.75 10.31 3.02
C ALA A 184 -13.11 11.02 2.79
N GLU A 185 -13.88 11.29 3.84
CA GLU A 185 -15.10 12.11 3.79
C GLU A 185 -14.80 13.54 3.31
N LEU A 186 -13.79 14.20 3.87
CA LEU A 186 -13.39 15.55 3.48
C LEU A 186 -13.01 15.61 2.00
N VAL A 187 -12.15 14.69 1.53
CA VAL A 187 -11.75 14.62 0.11
C VAL A 187 -12.96 14.36 -0.78
N THR A 188 -13.84 13.44 -0.41
CA THR A 188 -15.03 13.13 -1.20
C THR A 188 -16.02 14.31 -1.27
N LYS A 189 -16.17 15.07 -0.18
CA LYS A 189 -16.99 16.29 -0.12
C LYS A 189 -16.45 17.45 -0.96
N LEU A 190 -15.17 17.49 -1.33
CA LEU A 190 -14.65 18.49 -2.28
C LEU A 190 -15.29 18.35 -3.66
N TYR A 191 -15.60 17.12 -4.07
CA TYR A 191 -16.09 16.80 -5.41
C TYR A 191 -17.61 16.59 -5.51
N GLN A 192 -18.29 16.36 -4.36
CA GLN A 192 -19.74 16.17 -4.26
C GLN A 192 -20.30 15.17 -5.29
N PRO A 193 -19.78 13.92 -5.36
CA PRO A 193 -20.06 13.00 -6.45
C PRO A 193 -21.52 12.54 -6.50
N SER A 194 -22.17 12.71 -7.65
CA SER A 194 -23.52 12.20 -7.93
C SER A 194 -23.56 10.68 -8.16
N PHE A 195 -22.42 10.09 -8.56
CA PHE A 195 -22.25 8.68 -8.88
C PHE A 195 -20.94 8.13 -8.29
N ILE A 196 -20.87 6.83 -8.04
CA ILE A 196 -19.70 6.15 -7.47
C ILE A 196 -19.48 4.86 -8.28
N PRO A 197 -18.27 4.62 -8.84
CA PRO A 197 -17.04 5.37 -8.63
C PRO A 197 -17.00 6.70 -9.41
N THR A 198 -16.38 7.71 -8.82
CA THR A 198 -16.07 8.99 -9.48
C THR A 198 -14.56 9.09 -9.70
N ILE A 199 -14.16 9.41 -10.93
CA ILE A 199 -12.79 9.60 -11.37
C ILE A 199 -12.55 11.10 -11.59
N VAL A 200 -11.56 11.65 -10.89
CA VAL A 200 -11.14 13.06 -10.99
C VAL A 200 -9.74 13.11 -11.57
N TYR A 201 -9.50 13.97 -12.55
CA TYR A 201 -8.20 14.13 -13.20
C TYR A 201 -7.58 15.49 -12.85
N ASN A 202 -6.35 15.49 -12.36
CA ASN A 202 -5.60 16.69 -11.95
C ASN A 202 -6.42 17.63 -11.04
N GLY A 203 -7.20 17.07 -10.11
CA GLY A 203 -8.06 17.81 -9.17
C GLY A 203 -9.33 18.41 -9.78
N VAL A 204 -9.66 18.12 -11.05
CA VAL A 204 -10.86 18.63 -11.73
C VAL A 204 -11.79 17.48 -12.13
N PHE A 205 -13.02 17.51 -11.63
CA PHE A 205 -14.07 16.60 -12.10
C PHE A 205 -14.60 17.07 -13.45
N ASN A 206 -14.80 16.14 -14.38
CA ASN A 206 -15.38 16.40 -15.68
C ASN A 206 -16.30 15.23 -16.08
N GLN A 207 -17.57 15.51 -16.33
CA GLN A 207 -18.57 14.47 -16.63
C GLN A 207 -18.24 13.66 -17.88
N GLN A 208 -17.67 14.29 -18.93
CA GLN A 208 -17.31 13.57 -20.15
C GLN A 208 -16.14 12.61 -19.91
N LEU A 209 -15.12 13.03 -19.15
CA LEU A 209 -14.02 12.14 -18.76
C LEU A 209 -14.51 11.02 -17.84
N GLN A 210 -15.41 11.30 -16.91
CA GLN A 210 -16.08 10.29 -16.08
C GLN A 210 -16.79 9.25 -16.94
N ASP A 211 -17.68 9.68 -17.85
CA ASP A 211 -18.45 8.80 -18.72
C ASP A 211 -17.56 7.96 -19.66
N HIS A 212 -16.46 8.55 -20.12
CA HIS A 212 -15.46 7.85 -20.94
C HIS A 212 -14.70 6.81 -20.09
N SER A 213 -14.23 7.18 -18.90
CA SER A 213 -13.47 6.28 -18.01
C SER A 213 -14.28 5.09 -17.49
N LEU A 214 -15.60 5.23 -17.29
CA LEU A 214 -16.44 4.09 -16.95
C LEU A 214 -16.52 3.05 -18.08
N ARG A 215 -16.32 3.44 -19.35
CA ARG A 215 -16.36 2.55 -20.52
C ARG A 215 -14.99 2.07 -20.98
N ASP A 216 -14.01 2.97 -20.98
CA ASP A 216 -12.62 2.75 -21.39
C ASP A 216 -11.68 3.69 -20.60
N PHE A 217 -11.33 3.25 -19.40
CA PHE A 217 -10.37 3.94 -18.54
C PHE A 217 -8.98 4.03 -19.20
N ARG A 218 -8.55 2.98 -19.92
CA ARG A 218 -7.26 2.97 -20.63
C ARG A 218 -7.22 4.07 -21.67
N GLY A 219 -8.19 4.10 -22.58
CA GLY A 219 -8.30 5.11 -23.63
C GLY A 219 -8.40 6.52 -23.09
N THR A 220 -9.12 6.72 -21.98
CA THR A 220 -9.27 8.04 -21.35
C THR A 220 -7.98 8.53 -20.71
N VAL A 221 -7.27 7.68 -19.95
CA VAL A 221 -5.92 7.98 -19.45
C VAL A 221 -4.97 8.27 -20.61
N CYS A 222 -4.95 7.41 -21.62
CA CYS A 222 -4.08 7.54 -22.78
C CYS A 222 -4.34 8.81 -23.62
N HIS A 223 -5.59 9.28 -23.66
CA HIS A 223 -5.94 10.57 -24.25
C HIS A 223 -5.32 11.73 -23.46
N LEU A 224 -5.46 11.72 -22.13
CA LEU A 224 -4.94 12.76 -21.25
C LEU A 224 -3.41 12.80 -21.23
N LEU A 225 -2.74 11.63 -21.16
CA LEU A 225 -1.28 11.52 -21.23
C LEU A 225 -0.71 12.11 -22.52
N ARG A 226 -1.39 11.90 -23.66
CA ARG A 226 -1.03 12.53 -24.94
C ARG A 226 -1.25 14.04 -24.93
N GLN A 227 -2.42 14.51 -24.50
CA GLN A 227 -2.75 15.95 -24.48
C GLN A 227 -1.80 16.76 -23.58
N GLN A 228 -1.33 16.16 -22.49
CA GLN A 228 -0.43 16.79 -21.53
C GLN A 228 1.06 16.54 -21.86
N ASN A 229 1.38 15.87 -22.98
CA ASN A 229 2.73 15.49 -23.41
C ASN A 229 3.53 14.70 -22.35
N LEU A 230 2.85 13.81 -21.61
CA LEU A 230 3.42 12.99 -20.53
C LEU A 230 4.02 11.67 -21.03
N LEU A 231 3.83 11.33 -22.31
CA LEU A 231 4.43 10.16 -22.96
C LEU A 231 5.74 10.53 -23.67
N PRO A 232 6.80 9.71 -23.56
CA PRO A 232 8.01 9.87 -24.36
C PRO A 232 7.73 9.80 -25.87
N SER A 233 8.48 10.57 -26.66
CA SER A 233 8.41 10.54 -28.13
C SER A 233 8.61 9.12 -28.67
N GLY A 234 7.65 8.63 -29.44
CA GLY A 234 7.69 7.29 -30.03
C GLY A 234 7.35 6.15 -29.06
N SER A 235 6.84 6.44 -27.86
CA SER A 235 6.42 5.39 -26.91
C SER A 235 5.37 4.45 -27.54
N PRO A 236 5.52 3.11 -27.41
CA PRO A 236 4.48 2.14 -27.77
C PRO A 236 3.31 2.15 -26.79
N VAL A 237 3.51 2.73 -25.60
CA VAL A 237 2.47 2.88 -24.59
C VAL A 237 1.34 3.74 -25.16
N CYS A 238 0.10 3.32 -24.90
CA CYS A 238 -1.12 3.95 -25.39
C CYS A 238 -1.39 3.88 -26.91
N GLN A 239 -0.53 3.26 -27.72
CA GLN A 239 -0.85 2.96 -29.13
C GLN A 239 -2.10 2.08 -29.25
#